data_AF-A0A926DZW9-F1
#
_entry.id   AF-A0A926DZW9-F1
#
_cell.length_a   1.000
_cell.length_b   1.000
_cell.length_c   1.000
_cell.angle_alpha   90.00
_cell.angle_beta   90.00
_cell.angle_gamma   90.00
#
_symmetry.space_group_name_H-M   'P 1'
#
loop_
_entity.id
_entity.type
_entity.pdbx_description
1 polymer ?
#
loop_
_entity_poly.entity_id
_entity_poly.type
_entity_poly.pdbx_seq_one_letter_code
_entity_poly.pdbx_strand_id
1 'polypeptide(L)'
;LVRRELRGAARPALELHITGSSYAELAELFVDNAAFSLRHGGEDYDQSEYCFAGPITDHRDGTFSVIVGKKTPFELEREAKEQLMLELLTERGAIV
;
A
#
# COMPACT_ATOMS: atom_id res chain seq x y z
N LEU A 1 11.25 -7.20 -9.44
CA LEU A 1 10.86 -6.35 -8.30
C LEU A 1 11.95 -5.36 -8.00
N VAL A 2 11.64 -4.07 -8.05
CA VAL A 2 12.60 -2.99 -7.79
C VAL A 2 12.52 -2.62 -6.31
N ARG A 3 13.67 -2.44 -5.64
CA ARG A 3 13.68 -1.85 -4.29
C ARG A 3 13.62 -0.34 -4.44
N ARG A 4 12.65 0.28 -3.78
CA ARG A 4 12.51 1.74 -3.70
C ARG A 4 12.56 2.17 -2.25
N GLU A 5 13.12 3.35 -2.02
CA GLU A 5 13.04 4.00 -0.72
C GLU A 5 11.66 4.63 -0.59
N LEU A 6 10.88 4.17 0.39
CA LEU A 6 9.56 4.69 0.71
C LEU A 6 9.49 4.83 2.23
N ARG A 7 9.04 5.99 2.71
CA ARG A 7 8.98 6.32 4.15
C ARG A 7 10.29 6.07 4.89
N GLY A 8 11.42 6.40 4.28
CA GLY A 8 12.76 6.25 4.88
C GLY A 8 13.28 4.81 5.00
N ALA A 9 12.65 3.84 4.33
CA ALA A 9 13.13 2.46 4.27
C ALA A 9 13.09 1.89 2.86
N ALA A 10 14.14 1.14 2.49
CA ALA A 10 14.19 0.41 1.24
C ALA A 10 13.27 -0.82 1.31
N ARG A 11 12.27 -0.87 0.43
CA ARG A 11 11.25 -1.94 0.39
C ARG A 11 11.00 -2.43 -1.03
N PRO A 12 10.57 -3.69 -1.23
CA PRO A 12 10.06 -4.13 -2.53
C PRO A 12 8.88 -3.24 -2.93
N ALA A 13 8.93 -2.69 -4.15
CA ALA A 13 7.91 -1.81 -4.66
C ALA A 13 7.53 -2.17 -6.10
N LEU A 14 6.27 -1.88 -6.42
CA LEU A 14 5.74 -1.87 -7.78
C LEU A 14 5.60 -0.44 -8.26
N GLU A 15 5.80 -0.24 -9.55
CA GLU A 15 5.50 1.00 -10.24
C GLU A 15 4.35 0.74 -11.20
N LEU A 16 3.24 1.43 -10.99
CA LEU A 16 2.03 1.33 -11.78
C LEU A 16 1.99 2.50 -12.76
N HIS A 17 1.93 2.20 -14.04
CA HIS A 17 1.75 3.19 -15.10
C HIS A 17 0.26 3.29 -15.43
N ILE A 18 -0.30 4.48 -15.27
CA ILE A 18 -1.74 4.73 -15.40
C ILE A 18 -1.96 5.82 -16.45
N THR A 19 -2.94 5.62 -17.31
CA THR A 19 -3.35 6.59 -18.32
C THR A 19 -4.85 6.89 -18.18
N GLY A 20 -5.27 8.09 -18.59
CA GLY A 20 -6.68 8.46 -18.61
C GLY A 20 -7.33 8.68 -17.23
N SER A 21 -6.55 8.90 -16.18
CA SER A 21 -7.01 9.30 -14.84
C SER A 21 -6.47 10.69 -14.49
N SER A 22 -6.93 11.26 -13.39
CA SER A 22 -6.44 12.53 -12.85
C SER A 22 -5.66 12.33 -11.54
N TYR A 23 -4.79 13.29 -11.20
CA TYR A 23 -4.09 13.26 -9.91
C TYR A 23 -5.06 13.16 -8.72
N ALA A 24 -6.20 13.83 -8.77
CA ALA A 24 -7.19 13.81 -7.69
C ALA A 24 -7.75 12.40 -7.45
N GLU A 25 -8.14 11.70 -8.51
CA GLU A 25 -8.62 10.31 -8.42
C GLU A 25 -7.52 9.38 -7.90
N LEU A 26 -6.29 9.53 -8.41
CA LEU A 26 -5.16 8.72 -7.97
C LEU A 26 -4.83 8.95 -6.50
N ALA A 27 -4.92 10.19 -6.00
CA ALA A 27 -4.69 10.52 -4.60
C ALA A 27 -5.76 9.92 -3.67
N GLU A 28 -6.99 9.74 -4.15
CA GLU A 28 -8.06 9.08 -3.38
C GLU A 28 -7.91 7.54 -3.38
N LEU A 29 -7.46 6.95 -4.49
CA LEU A 29 -7.35 5.50 -4.64
C LEU A 29 -6.07 4.93 -4.00
N PHE A 30 -4.94 5.63 -4.13
CA PHE A 30 -3.64 5.17 -3.65
C PHE A 30 -3.32 5.78 -2.29
N VAL A 31 -3.97 5.24 -1.26
CA VAL A 31 -3.76 5.59 0.15
C VAL A 31 -3.06 4.46 0.92
N ASP A 32 -2.52 4.76 2.10
CA ASP A 32 -1.90 3.73 2.94
C ASP A 32 -2.89 2.65 3.35
N ASN A 33 -2.40 1.40 3.36
CA ASN A 33 -3.15 0.18 3.65
C ASN A 33 -4.26 -0.14 2.64
N ALA A 34 -4.34 0.58 1.51
CA ALA A 34 -5.20 0.18 0.42
C ALA A 34 -4.76 -1.19 -0.12
N ALA A 35 -5.68 -2.14 -0.16
CA ALA A 35 -5.48 -3.43 -0.78
C ALA A 35 -6.07 -3.42 -2.19
N PHE A 36 -5.32 -3.94 -3.17
CA PHE A 36 -5.78 -4.05 -4.54
C PHE A 36 -5.35 -5.38 -5.17
N SER A 37 -6.06 -5.78 -6.22
CA SER A 37 -5.70 -6.87 -7.10
C SER A 37 -5.68 -6.39 -8.55
N LEU A 38 -4.87 -7.04 -9.39
CA LEU A 38 -4.85 -6.79 -10.82
C LEU A 38 -5.65 -7.90 -11.51
N ARG A 39 -6.64 -7.55 -12.32
CA ARG A 39 -7.37 -8.52 -13.15
C ARG A 39 -6.89 -8.43 -14.59
N HIS A 40 -6.36 -9.54 -15.12
CA HIS A 40 -5.91 -9.61 -16.51
C HIS A 40 -6.30 -10.96 -17.13
N GLY A 41 -6.91 -10.94 -18.32
CA GLY A 41 -7.29 -12.18 -19.02
C GLY A 41 -8.32 -13.05 -18.30
N GLY A 42 -9.05 -12.50 -17.33
CA GLY A 42 -9.99 -13.25 -16.48
C GLY A 42 -9.35 -13.85 -15.23
N GLU A 43 -8.05 -13.68 -15.03
CA GLU A 43 -7.33 -14.09 -13.82
C GLU A 43 -7.14 -12.90 -12.87
N ASP A 44 -7.25 -13.17 -11.57
CA ASP A 44 -6.97 -12.23 -10.50
C ASP A 44 -5.57 -12.46 -9.93
N TYR A 45 -4.75 -11.42 -9.97
CA TYR A 45 -3.42 -11.38 -9.38
C TYR A 45 -3.48 -10.56 -8.11
N ASP A 46 -3.40 -11.22 -6.96
CA ASP A 46 -3.39 -10.56 -5.66
C ASP A 46 -2.10 -9.73 -5.50
N GLN A 47 -2.27 -8.45 -5.20
CA GLN A 47 -1.20 -7.50 -4.91
C GLN A 47 -1.45 -6.77 -3.57
N SER A 48 -2.32 -7.33 -2.71
CA SER A 48 -2.70 -6.76 -1.43
C SER A 48 -1.52 -6.50 -0.48
N GLU A 49 -0.40 -7.18 -0.68
CA GLU A 49 0.84 -6.96 0.06
C GLU A 49 1.55 -5.64 -0.27
N TYR A 50 1.27 -5.00 -1.41
CA TYR A 50 1.83 -3.69 -1.81
C TYR A 50 0.92 -2.55 -1.38
N CYS A 51 0.67 -2.44 -0.09
CA CYS A 51 -0.35 -1.56 0.45
C CYS A 51 0.16 -0.19 0.94
N PHE A 52 1.45 0.13 0.81
CA PHE A 52 1.95 1.48 1.12
C PHE A 52 2.01 2.37 -0.11
N ALA A 53 1.26 3.46 -0.09
CA ALA A 53 1.30 4.46 -1.14
C ALA A 53 2.60 5.27 -1.08
N GLY A 54 3.28 5.32 -2.22
CA GLY A 54 4.44 6.17 -2.50
C GLY A 54 4.07 7.40 -3.33
N PRO A 55 5.06 8.07 -3.94
CA PRO A 55 4.81 9.26 -4.75
C PRO A 55 3.98 8.93 -5.99
N ILE A 56 3.06 9.84 -6.31
CA ILE A 56 2.35 9.92 -7.60
C ILE A 56 3.12 10.93 -8.46
N THR A 57 3.59 10.48 -9.61
CA THR A 57 4.32 11.31 -10.59
C THR A 57 3.43 11.58 -11.78
N ASP A 58 3.18 12.86 -12.08
CA ASP A 58 2.54 13.31 -13.32
C ASP A 58 3.62 13.60 -14.36
N HIS A 59 3.62 12.87 -15.48
CA HIS A 59 4.59 13.03 -16.56
C HIS A 59 4.21 14.15 -17.54
N ARG A 60 3.05 14.80 -17.35
CA ARG A 60 2.50 15.89 -18.18
C ARG A 60 2.22 15.50 -19.64
N ASP A 61 2.24 14.21 -19.95
CA ASP A 61 1.93 13.63 -21.26
C ASP A 61 0.60 12.84 -21.26
N GLY A 62 -0.19 12.96 -20.19
CA GLY A 62 -1.42 12.19 -19.98
C GLY A 62 -1.20 10.84 -19.28
N THR A 63 0.03 10.56 -18.84
CA THR A 63 0.38 9.38 -18.05
C THR A 63 0.84 9.73 -16.64
N PHE A 64 0.59 8.81 -15.71
CA PHE A 64 1.01 8.90 -14.32
C PHE A 64 1.77 7.63 -13.91
N SER A 65 2.78 7.79 -13.06
CA SER A 65 3.42 6.67 -12.34
C SER A 65 3.07 6.72 -10.87
N VAL A 66 2.61 5.60 -10.30
CA VAL A 66 2.37 5.45 -8.86
C VAL A 66 3.26 4.36 -8.32
N ILE A 67 4.03 4.67 -7.28
CA ILE A 67 4.85 3.68 -6.59
C ILE A 67 4.07 3.14 -5.40
N VAL A 68 3.96 1.81 -5.28
CA VAL A 68 3.36 1.13 -4.12
C VAL A 68 4.33 0.11 -3.53
N GLY A 69 4.48 0.12 -2.21
CA GLY A 69 5.49 -0.66 -1.48
C GLY A 69 4.89 -1.69 -0.54
N LYS A 70 5.66 -2.74 -0.23
CA LYS A 70 5.31 -3.69 0.83
C LYS A 70 5.57 -3.13 2.22
N LYS A 71 4.86 -3.63 3.22
CA LYS A 71 5.25 -3.43 4.62
C LYS A 71 6.61 -4.05 4.89
N THR A 72 7.43 -3.37 5.67
CA THR A 72 8.69 -3.91 6.18
C THR A 72 8.41 -4.90 7.31
N PRO A 73 9.34 -5.83 7.62
CA PRO A 73 9.18 -6.75 8.74
C PRO A 73 8.93 -6.04 10.07
N PHE A 74 9.59 -4.90 10.30
CA PHE A 74 9.41 -4.09 11.50
C PHE A 74 8.00 -3.49 11.62
N GLU A 75 7.44 -2.98 10.52
CA GLU A 75 6.07 -2.46 10.50
C GLU A 75 5.06 -3.58 10.77
N LEU A 76 5.27 -4.77 10.20
CA LEU A 76 4.42 -5.96 10.45
C LEU A 76 4.48 -6.44 11.90
N GLU A 77 5.68 -6.51 12.49
CA GLU A 77 5.86 -6.87 13.90
C GLU A 77 5.17 -5.87 14.84
N ARG A 78 5.27 -4.58 14.51
CA ARG A 78 4.60 -3.51 15.26
C ARG A 78 3.07 -3.66 15.20
N GLU A 79 2.51 -3.86 14.02
CA GLU A 79 1.07 -4.08 13.84
C GLU A 79 0.59 -5.33 14.57
N ALA A 80 1.33 -6.44 14.46
CA ALA A 80 1.00 -7.67 15.19
C ALA A 80 1.00 -7.46 16.71
N LYS A 81 1.96 -6.67 17.22
CA LYS A 81 2.03 -6.33 18.64
C LYS A 81 0.89 -5.41 19.07
N GLU A 82 0.55 -4.41 18.26
CA GLU A 82 -0.58 -3.50 18.51
C GLU A 82 -1.91 -4.28 18.52
N GLN A 83 -2.09 -5.20 17.56
CA GLN A 83 -3.25 -6.08 17.48
C GLN A 83 -3.38 -6.98 18.72
N LEU A 84 -2.28 -7.63 19.12
CA LEU A 84 -2.23 -8.49 20.30
C LEU A 84 -2.51 -7.69 21.58
N MET A 85 -1.99 -6.46 21.68
CA MET A 85 -2.24 -5.58 22.82
C MET A 85 -3.72 -5.20 22.92
N LEU A 86 -4.37 -4.91 21.79
CA LEU A 86 -5.79 -4.59 21.73
C LEU A 86 -6.64 -5.80 22.15
N GLU A 87 -6.30 -7.00 21.67
CA GLU A 87 -6.95 -8.26 22.04
C GLU A 87 -6.85 -8.50 23.56
N LEU A 88 -5.66 -8.40 24.13
CA LEU A 88 -5.42 -8.52 25.58
C LEU A 88 -6.22 -7.52 26.42
N LEU A 89 -6.37 -6.28 25.95
CA LEU A 89 -7.16 -5.25 26.64
C LEU A 89 -8.67 -5.53 26.54
N THR A 90 -9.10 -6.08 25.42
CA THR A 90 -10.51 -6.45 25.17
C THR A 90 -10.91 -7.67 26.00
N GLU A 91 -10.08 -8.71 26.04
CA GLU A 91 -10.28 -9.90 26.88
C GLU A 91 -10.27 -9.58 28.39
N ARG A 92 -9.52 -8.55 28.78
CA ARG A 92 -9.48 -8.06 30.17
C ARG A 92 -10.60 -7.07 30.51
N GLY A 93 -11.53 -6.79 29.59
CA GLY A 93 -12.66 -5.89 29.81
C GLY A 93 -12.27 -4.44 30.07
N ALA A 94 -11.07 -4.02 29.62
CA ALA A 94 -10.54 -2.68 29.89
C ALA A 94 -11.00 -1.62 28.88
N ILE A 95 -11.72 -2.02 27.82
CA ILE A 95 -12.29 -1.13 26.81
C ILE A 95 -13.76 -1.54 26.64
N VAL A 96 -14.68 -0.67 27.05
CA VAL A 96 -16.13 -0.75 26.79
C VAL A 96 -16.51 0.44 25.90
#